data_AF-S3CH46-F1
#
_entry.id   AF-S3CH46-F1
#
_cell.length_a   1.000
_cell.length_b   1.000
_cell.length_c   1.000
_cell.angle_alpha   90.00
_cell.angle_beta   90.00
_cell.angle_gamma   90.00
#
_symmetry.space_group_name_H-M   'P 1'
#
loop_
_entity.id
_entity.type
_entity.pdbx_description
1 polymer ?
#
loop_
_entity_poly.entity_id
_entity_poly.type
_entity_poly.pdbx_seq_one_letter_code
_entity_poly.pdbx_strand_id
1 'polypeptide(L)'
;MRGCSNLNLTVHTIPMTQEDPNNMMQAHPPEEALSGALSIRPSLADPTAAAELFGCAASDFLHAVYGQHAGMESEDESDERIAAIVFGLAALFEDQSGIVELPAGFSTAKAGARLRQQLSRRLNAMSAEDRKLFDDDAQIVTLAVNVFFEELLMMADAWFQTTDREPDEAAFHDFLSQETLHAWMLGWAEKILGIKAR
;
A
#
# COMPACT_ATOMS: atom_id res chain seq x y z
N MET A 1 -9.53 14.55 -42.63
CA MET A 1 -8.72 15.55 -41.91
C MET A 1 -7.26 15.10 -41.97
N ARG A 2 -6.38 16.08 -42.23
CA ARG A 2 -4.90 16.12 -42.28
C ARG A 2 -4.11 14.82 -42.07
N GLY A 3 -3.30 14.50 -43.09
CA GLY A 3 -2.13 13.65 -42.99
C GLY A 3 -0.83 14.45 -42.79
N CYS A 4 0.19 13.69 -42.40
CA CYS A 4 1.63 13.83 -42.61
C CYS A 4 2.37 15.07 -42.07
N SER A 5 3.34 14.73 -41.20
CA SER A 5 4.50 15.47 -40.71
C SER A 5 5.29 16.19 -41.82
N ASN A 6 5.91 17.32 -41.47
CA ASN A 6 7.25 17.69 -41.95
C ASN A 6 7.88 18.74 -41.02
N LEU A 7 9.08 18.43 -40.53
CA LEU A 7 9.98 19.36 -39.87
C LEU A 7 10.35 20.49 -40.84
N ASN A 8 10.52 21.71 -40.32
CA ASN A 8 11.48 22.62 -40.92
C ASN A 8 12.20 23.43 -39.83
N LEU A 9 13.49 23.16 -39.71
CA LEU A 9 14.48 23.91 -38.95
C LEU A 9 14.48 25.37 -39.43
N THR A 10 14.39 26.33 -38.52
CA THR A 10 14.91 27.67 -38.80
C THR A 10 15.95 28.00 -37.74
N VAL A 11 17.21 27.87 -38.15
CA VAL A 11 18.38 28.39 -37.46
C VAL A 11 18.32 29.91 -37.59
N HIS A 12 18.10 30.60 -36.47
CA HIS A 12 18.45 32.01 -36.37
C HIS A 12 19.59 32.19 -35.37
N THR A 13 20.68 32.66 -35.94
CA THR A 13 21.99 32.95 -35.41
C THR A 13 21.93 33.87 -34.19
N ILE A 14 22.61 33.48 -33.11
CA ILE A 14 22.88 34.31 -31.92
C ILE A 14 24.00 35.30 -32.29
N PRO A 15 23.84 36.62 -32.14
CA PRO A 15 24.98 37.52 -32.15
C PRO A 15 25.73 37.46 -30.80
N MET A 16 27.03 37.27 -30.89
CA MET A 16 28.00 37.27 -29.79
C MET A 16 28.12 38.66 -29.14
N THR A 17 28.00 38.65 -27.80
CA THR A 17 28.69 39.48 -26.78
C THR A 17 28.82 40.98 -26.98
N GLN A 18 28.17 41.73 -26.08
CA GLN A 18 28.76 42.92 -25.48
C GLN A 18 28.60 42.82 -23.96
N GLU A 19 29.71 42.55 -23.27
CA GLU A 19 29.81 42.56 -21.81
C GLU A 19 29.78 44.01 -21.32
N ASP A 20 28.85 44.34 -20.43
CA ASP A 20 28.77 45.65 -19.79
C ASP A 20 29.37 45.54 -18.37
N PRO A 21 30.43 46.29 -18.02
CA PRO A 21 31.23 46.10 -16.82
C PRO A 21 30.67 46.91 -15.64
N ASN A 22 29.49 46.53 -15.13
CA ASN A 22 29.01 47.06 -13.86
C ASN A 22 28.35 45.98 -13.00
N ASN A 23 29.22 45.20 -12.39
CA ASN A 23 28.93 44.34 -11.26
C ASN A 23 28.65 45.21 -10.02
N MET A 24 27.39 45.39 -9.65
CA MET A 24 27.02 45.71 -8.26
C MET A 24 26.07 44.62 -7.77
N MET A 25 26.68 43.63 -7.10
CA MET A 25 26.13 42.76 -6.06
C MET A 25 24.62 42.90 -5.79
N GLN A 26 23.82 42.09 -6.48
CA GLN A 26 22.72 41.39 -5.83
C GLN A 26 23.02 39.90 -5.96
N ALA A 27 23.81 39.41 -5.00
CA ALA A 27 23.78 37.98 -4.69
C ALA A 27 22.35 37.70 -4.22
N HIS A 28 21.49 37.26 -5.12
CA HIS A 28 20.36 36.45 -4.73
C HIS A 28 20.95 35.31 -3.91
N PRO A 29 20.62 35.15 -2.62
CA PRO A 29 20.98 33.92 -1.93
C PRO A 29 20.43 32.78 -2.79
N PRO A 30 21.14 31.63 -2.88
CA PRO A 30 20.47 30.45 -3.39
C PRO A 30 19.18 30.35 -2.58
N GLU A 31 18.03 30.31 -3.26
CA GLU A 31 16.88 29.63 -2.70
C GLU A 31 17.39 28.22 -2.41
N GLU A 32 17.92 28.03 -1.20
CA GLU A 32 17.51 26.90 -0.38
C GLU A 32 15.99 26.94 -0.46
N ALA A 33 15.45 26.31 -1.50
CA ALA A 33 14.10 25.85 -1.50
C ALA A 33 14.00 25.15 -0.15
N LEU A 34 13.27 25.78 0.76
CA LEU A 34 12.78 25.18 1.97
C LEU A 34 12.05 23.93 1.52
N SER A 35 12.80 22.83 1.39
CA SER A 35 12.33 21.46 1.36
C SER A 35 11.82 21.20 2.77
N GLY A 36 10.76 21.91 3.11
CA GLY A 36 10.17 22.05 4.43
C GLY A 36 9.01 21.08 4.63
N ALA A 37 8.88 20.08 3.77
CA ALA A 37 8.23 18.84 4.16
C ALA A 37 9.30 18.00 4.83
N LEU A 38 9.36 18.04 6.16
CA LEU A 38 9.83 16.89 6.91
C LEU A 38 8.97 15.72 6.44
N SER A 39 9.49 14.93 5.50
CA SER A 39 8.87 13.68 5.08
C SER A 39 9.11 12.68 6.23
N ILE A 40 8.37 12.87 7.32
CA ILE A 40 8.39 11.97 8.45
C ILE A 40 7.70 10.71 7.97
N ARG A 41 8.49 9.66 7.80
CA ARG A 41 7.96 8.35 7.47
C ARG A 41 7.08 7.89 8.66
N PRO A 42 5.87 7.37 8.41
CA PRO A 42 5.08 6.77 9.47
C PRO A 42 5.90 5.66 10.13
N SER A 43 5.95 5.64 11.46
CA SER A 43 6.65 4.60 12.20
C SER A 43 5.68 3.48 12.57
N LEU A 44 6.06 2.24 12.25
CA LEU A 44 5.35 1.03 12.66
C LEU A 44 5.94 0.40 13.91
N ALA A 45 6.76 1.14 14.66
CA ALA A 45 7.28 0.70 15.96
C ALA A 45 6.17 0.45 16.99
N ASP A 46 5.00 1.06 16.80
CA ASP A 46 3.75 0.72 17.48
C ASP A 46 2.84 -0.03 16.49
N PRO A 47 2.43 -1.28 16.79
CA PRO A 47 1.55 -2.04 15.91
C PRO A 47 0.16 -1.41 15.74
N THR A 48 -0.24 -0.46 16.59
CA THR A 48 -1.48 0.31 16.41
C THR A 48 -1.45 1.14 15.13
N ALA A 49 -0.30 1.74 14.78
CA ALA A 49 -0.15 2.49 13.53
C ALA A 49 -0.27 1.57 12.30
N ALA A 50 0.24 0.34 12.40
CA ALA A 50 0.04 -0.65 11.34
C ALA A 50 -1.43 -1.10 11.27
N ALA A 51 -2.12 -1.25 12.40
CA ALA A 51 -3.54 -1.58 12.43
C ALA A 51 -4.40 -0.50 11.75
N GLU A 52 -4.07 0.78 11.92
CA GLU A 52 -4.74 1.88 11.21
C GLU A 52 -4.55 1.78 9.69
N LEU A 53 -3.33 1.49 9.23
CA LEU A 53 -3.07 1.25 7.81
C LEU A 53 -3.83 0.03 7.27
N PHE A 54 -4.00 -1.00 8.10
CA PHE A 54 -4.82 -2.17 7.76
C PHE A 54 -6.30 -1.77 7.63
N GLY A 55 -6.80 -0.88 8.49
CA GLY A 55 -8.14 -0.32 8.39
C GLY A 55 -8.36 0.50 7.11
N CYS A 56 -7.40 1.35 6.74
CA CYS A 56 -7.45 2.09 5.47
C CYS A 56 -7.48 1.13 4.27
N ALA A 57 -6.57 0.17 4.24
CA ALA A 57 -6.50 -0.81 3.15
C ALA A 57 -7.73 -1.73 3.11
N ALA A 58 -8.30 -2.08 4.27
CA ALA A 58 -9.56 -2.81 4.38
C ALA A 58 -10.73 -2.04 3.77
N SER A 59 -10.83 -0.73 4.03
CA SER A 59 -11.83 0.13 3.38
C SER A 59 -11.69 0.12 1.86
N ASP A 60 -10.48 0.38 1.35
CA ASP A 60 -10.24 0.38 -0.10
C ASP A 60 -10.53 -0.98 -0.73
N PHE A 61 -10.19 -2.06 -0.04
CA PHE A 61 -10.43 -3.43 -0.49
C PHE A 61 -11.91 -3.75 -0.58
N LEU A 62 -12.71 -3.41 0.45
CA LEU A 62 -14.15 -3.63 0.43
C LEU A 62 -14.81 -2.81 -0.69
N HIS A 63 -14.34 -1.59 -0.94
CA HIS A 63 -14.81 -0.79 -2.08
C HIS A 63 -14.44 -1.41 -3.43
N ALA A 64 -13.25 -2.01 -3.56
CA ALA A 64 -12.87 -2.68 -4.80
C ALA A 64 -13.75 -3.93 -5.03
N VAL A 65 -13.94 -4.77 -4.00
CA VAL A 65 -14.73 -6.01 -4.11
C VAL A 65 -16.22 -5.73 -4.31
N TYR A 66 -16.82 -4.87 -3.49
CA TYR A 66 -18.26 -4.63 -3.53
C TYR A 66 -18.66 -3.48 -4.45
N GLY A 67 -17.75 -2.55 -4.78
CA GLY A 67 -18.01 -1.45 -5.71
C GLY A 67 -18.38 -1.91 -7.12
N GLN A 68 -18.05 -3.15 -7.48
CA GLN A 68 -18.57 -3.83 -8.67
C GLN A 68 -20.11 -3.85 -8.72
N HIS A 69 -20.77 -4.00 -7.56
CA HIS A 69 -22.23 -4.05 -7.46
C HIS A 69 -22.90 -2.69 -7.73
N ALA A 70 -22.14 -1.59 -7.69
CA ALA A 70 -22.64 -0.24 -8.01
C ALA A 70 -22.58 0.09 -9.52
N GLY A 71 -22.09 -0.83 -10.37
CA GLY A 71 -22.06 -0.68 -11.82
C GLY A 71 -21.05 0.36 -12.34
N MET A 72 -20.02 0.66 -11.54
CA MET A 72 -19.05 1.73 -11.83
C MET A 72 -17.72 1.23 -12.43
N GLU A 73 -17.37 -0.05 -12.27
CA GLU A 73 -16.06 -0.60 -12.69
C GLU A 73 -16.23 -1.98 -13.38
N SER A 74 -15.35 -2.30 -14.33
CA SER A 74 -15.28 -3.63 -14.96
C SER A 74 -14.57 -4.66 -14.06
N GLU A 75 -14.74 -5.96 -14.35
CA GLU A 75 -14.07 -7.04 -13.58
C GLU A 75 -12.54 -6.89 -13.57
N ASP A 76 -11.94 -6.62 -14.74
CA ASP A 76 -10.49 -6.46 -14.87
C ASP A 76 -9.95 -5.26 -14.06
N GLU A 77 -10.69 -4.13 -14.02
CA GLU A 77 -10.30 -2.93 -13.27
C GLU A 77 -10.36 -3.17 -11.75
N SER A 78 -11.35 -3.93 -11.28
CA SER A 78 -11.47 -4.33 -9.88
C SER A 78 -10.34 -5.26 -9.46
N ASP A 79 -10.01 -6.27 -10.27
CA ASP A 79 -8.93 -7.21 -9.98
C ASP A 79 -7.57 -6.50 -9.91
N GLU A 80 -7.32 -5.54 -10.80
CA GLU A 80 -6.12 -4.70 -10.75
C GLU A 80 -6.06 -3.86 -9.47
N ARG A 81 -7.19 -3.25 -9.06
CA ARG A 81 -7.26 -2.48 -7.80
C ARG A 81 -7.05 -3.37 -6.58
N ILE A 82 -7.68 -4.54 -6.54
CA ILE A 82 -7.51 -5.53 -5.47
C ILE A 82 -6.04 -5.92 -5.36
N ALA A 83 -5.40 -6.27 -6.47
CA ALA A 83 -3.99 -6.60 -6.50
C ALA A 83 -3.12 -5.43 -6.00
N ALA A 84 -3.39 -4.21 -6.47
CA ALA A 84 -2.66 -3.01 -6.05
C ALA A 84 -2.77 -2.76 -4.53
N ILE A 85 -3.94 -3.00 -3.92
CA ILE A 85 -4.14 -2.86 -2.48
C ILE A 85 -3.37 -3.93 -1.70
N VAL A 86 -3.48 -5.19 -2.11
CA VAL A 86 -2.78 -6.32 -1.48
C VAL A 86 -1.27 -6.12 -1.53
N PHE A 87 -0.73 -5.87 -2.72
CA PHE A 87 0.72 -5.70 -2.91
C PHE A 87 1.20 -4.39 -2.27
N GLY A 88 0.39 -3.32 -2.32
CA GLY A 88 0.71 -2.05 -1.68
C GLY A 88 0.84 -2.17 -0.16
N LEU A 89 -0.08 -2.90 0.48
CA LEU A 89 0.00 -3.16 1.93
C LEU A 89 1.18 -4.07 2.28
N ALA A 90 1.46 -5.10 1.46
CA ALA A 90 2.61 -5.98 1.65
C ALA A 90 3.95 -5.23 1.51
N ALA A 91 4.03 -4.29 0.56
CA ALA A 91 5.24 -3.49 0.30
C ALA A 91 5.67 -2.64 1.50
N LEU A 92 4.76 -2.29 2.42
CA LEU A 92 5.12 -1.59 3.65
C LEU A 92 6.14 -2.35 4.51
N PHE A 93 6.13 -3.68 4.41
CA PHE A 93 6.94 -4.59 5.21
C PHE A 93 8.22 -5.05 4.52
N GLU A 94 8.53 -4.50 3.36
CA GLU A 94 9.81 -4.74 2.70
C GLU A 94 10.93 -3.95 3.39
N ASP A 95 12.06 -4.62 3.63
CA ASP A 95 13.23 -4.03 4.30
C ASP A 95 13.72 -2.73 3.63
N GLN A 96 13.45 -2.55 2.33
CA GLN A 96 13.89 -1.42 1.53
C GLN A 96 12.75 -0.52 1.03
N SER A 97 11.51 -0.69 1.53
CA SER A 97 10.35 0.05 1.02
C SER A 97 10.56 1.55 1.08
N GLY A 98 11.16 2.03 2.18
CA GLY A 98 11.34 3.45 2.45
C GLY A 98 10.03 4.21 2.66
N ILE A 99 8.89 3.51 2.70
CA ILE A 99 7.55 4.08 2.88
C ILE A 99 7.29 4.35 4.36
N VAL A 100 7.70 3.41 5.22
CA VAL A 100 7.52 3.44 6.67
C VAL A 100 8.83 3.16 7.40
N GLU A 101 8.89 3.52 8.68
CA GLU A 101 9.95 3.06 9.58
C GLU A 101 9.49 1.76 10.26
N LEU A 102 10.15 0.66 9.93
CA LEU A 102 9.87 -0.64 10.53
C LEU A 102 10.46 -0.74 11.96
N PRO A 103 9.87 -1.57 12.85
CA PRO A 103 10.37 -1.75 14.21
C PRO A 103 11.85 -2.15 14.25
N ALA A 104 12.54 -1.72 15.31
CA ALA A 104 13.91 -2.13 15.54
C ALA A 104 14.06 -3.67 15.53
N GLY A 105 14.96 -4.18 14.69
CA GLY A 105 15.23 -5.60 14.57
C GLY A 105 14.25 -6.38 13.68
N PHE A 106 13.25 -5.71 13.10
CA PHE A 106 12.45 -6.24 12.02
C PHE A 106 13.35 -6.57 10.82
N SER A 107 12.99 -7.65 10.12
CA SER A 107 13.52 -7.97 8.80
C SER A 107 12.49 -8.85 8.09
N THR A 108 12.32 -8.69 6.79
CA THR A 108 11.40 -9.52 5.99
C THR A 108 11.69 -11.02 6.19
N ALA A 109 12.96 -11.43 6.29
CA ALA A 109 13.34 -12.83 6.58
C ALA A 109 12.78 -13.37 7.91
N LYS A 110 12.96 -12.62 9.01
CA LYS A 110 12.40 -13.01 10.32
C LYS A 110 10.87 -13.02 10.33
N ALA A 111 10.25 -12.07 9.63
CA ALA A 111 8.79 -12.02 9.50
C ALA A 111 8.28 -13.24 8.74
N GLY A 112 8.84 -13.52 7.55
CA GLY A 112 8.51 -14.68 6.73
C GLY A 112 8.71 -16.00 7.46
N ALA A 113 9.83 -16.20 8.15
CA ALA A 113 10.06 -17.42 8.92
C ALA A 113 9.00 -17.67 10.01
N ARG A 114 8.60 -16.60 10.73
CA ARG A 114 7.54 -16.68 11.75
C ARG A 114 6.17 -16.93 11.13
N LEU A 115 5.82 -16.18 10.09
CA LEU A 115 4.54 -16.28 9.39
C LEU A 115 4.38 -17.63 8.70
N ARG A 116 5.46 -18.22 8.17
CA ARG A 116 5.44 -19.56 7.55
C ARG A 116 4.97 -20.63 8.54
N GLN A 117 5.32 -20.52 9.82
CA GLN A 117 4.79 -21.43 10.85
C GLN A 117 3.30 -21.19 11.08
N GLN A 118 2.87 -19.93 11.17
CA GLN A 118 1.46 -19.56 11.39
C GLN A 118 0.58 -19.98 10.22
N LEU A 119 1.07 -19.83 8.99
CA LEU A 119 0.37 -20.14 7.75
C LEU A 119 0.59 -21.59 7.26
N SER A 120 1.22 -22.43 8.08
CA SER A 120 1.59 -23.80 7.72
C SER A 120 0.40 -24.63 7.23
N ARG A 121 -0.77 -24.51 7.87
CA ARG A 121 -2.00 -25.18 7.42
C ARG A 121 -2.36 -24.79 5.99
N ARG A 122 -2.30 -23.49 5.67
CA ARG A 122 -2.64 -22.97 4.35
C ARG A 122 -1.62 -23.40 3.30
N LEU A 123 -0.33 -23.23 3.59
CA LEU A 123 0.76 -23.68 2.72
C LEU A 123 0.66 -25.19 2.44
N ASN A 124 0.32 -26.00 3.45
CA ASN A 124 0.19 -27.44 3.30
C ASN A 124 -1.03 -27.86 2.46
N ALA A 125 -2.06 -27.03 2.37
CA ALA A 125 -3.23 -27.27 1.52
C ALA A 125 -2.97 -26.94 0.03
N MET A 126 -1.93 -26.16 -0.27
CA MET A 126 -1.54 -25.82 -1.65
C MET A 126 -0.85 -27.00 -2.34
N SER A 127 -0.95 -27.02 -3.69
CA SER A 127 -0.16 -27.92 -4.52
C SER A 127 1.34 -27.65 -4.34
N ALA A 128 2.18 -28.63 -4.70
CA ALA A 128 3.63 -28.45 -4.63
C ALA A 128 4.15 -27.38 -5.61
N GLU A 129 3.42 -27.11 -6.70
CA GLU A 129 3.75 -26.07 -7.66
C GLU A 129 3.46 -24.68 -7.09
N ASP A 130 2.25 -24.46 -6.58
CA ASP A 130 1.85 -23.17 -5.98
C ASP A 130 2.68 -22.85 -4.74
N ARG A 131 3.01 -23.86 -3.94
CA ARG A 131 3.80 -23.67 -2.72
C ARG A 131 5.19 -23.08 -3.01
N LYS A 132 5.78 -23.36 -4.19
CA LYS A 132 7.09 -22.81 -4.59
C LYS A 132 7.07 -21.29 -4.76
N LEU A 133 5.90 -20.70 -5.03
CA LEU A 133 5.76 -19.24 -5.07
C LEU A 133 6.08 -18.59 -3.71
N PHE A 134 6.07 -19.36 -2.63
CA PHE A 134 6.26 -18.91 -1.25
C PHE A 134 7.57 -19.41 -0.61
N ASP A 135 8.55 -19.81 -1.44
CA ASP A 135 9.90 -20.17 -0.96
C ASP A 135 10.64 -18.94 -0.42
N ASP A 136 10.37 -17.75 -0.99
CA ASP A 136 10.88 -16.47 -0.51
C ASP A 136 10.06 -15.97 0.71
N ASP A 137 10.76 -15.47 1.73
CA ASP A 137 10.17 -14.88 2.93
C ASP A 137 9.35 -13.62 2.62
N ALA A 138 9.71 -12.85 1.58
CA ALA A 138 8.91 -11.71 1.13
C ALA A 138 7.53 -12.15 0.63
N GLN A 139 7.49 -13.25 -0.13
CA GLN A 139 6.24 -13.82 -0.63
C GLN A 139 5.37 -14.40 0.49
N ILE A 140 5.99 -14.88 1.59
CA ILE A 140 5.23 -15.27 2.79
C ILE A 140 4.55 -14.06 3.45
N VAL A 141 5.18 -12.89 3.46
CA VAL A 141 4.55 -11.66 3.97
C VAL A 141 3.36 -11.26 3.07
N THR A 142 3.53 -11.30 1.76
CA THR A 142 2.43 -11.09 0.81
C THR A 142 1.29 -12.09 1.01
N LEU A 143 1.61 -13.37 1.27
CA LEU A 143 0.60 -14.38 1.60
C LEU A 143 -0.13 -14.04 2.90
N ALA A 144 0.56 -13.54 3.93
CA ALA A 144 -0.07 -13.14 5.17
C ALA A 144 -1.06 -11.99 4.96
N VAL A 145 -0.70 -11.00 4.13
CA VAL A 145 -1.60 -9.90 3.74
C VAL A 145 -2.80 -10.40 2.93
N ASN A 146 -2.60 -11.33 2.00
CA ASN A 146 -3.71 -11.98 1.29
C ASN A 146 -4.66 -12.69 2.25
N VAL A 147 -4.14 -13.47 3.21
CA VAL A 147 -4.97 -14.17 4.20
C VAL A 147 -5.72 -13.19 5.09
N PHE A 148 -5.11 -12.06 5.45
CA PHE A 148 -5.81 -10.98 6.14
C PHE A 148 -7.05 -10.52 5.35
N PHE A 149 -6.91 -10.21 4.06
CA PHE A 149 -8.05 -9.75 3.25
C PHE A 149 -9.11 -10.83 3.02
N GLU A 150 -8.72 -12.10 2.87
CA GLU A 150 -9.67 -13.21 2.76
C GLU A 150 -10.49 -13.39 4.04
N GLU A 151 -9.82 -13.32 5.21
CA GLU A 151 -10.51 -13.38 6.50
C GLU A 151 -11.41 -12.15 6.71
N LEU A 152 -10.95 -10.95 6.30
CA LEU A 152 -11.76 -9.73 6.33
C LEU A 152 -13.04 -9.90 5.51
N LEU A 153 -12.93 -10.40 4.28
CA LEU A 153 -14.06 -10.59 3.39
C LEU A 153 -15.07 -11.59 3.97
N MET A 154 -14.58 -12.70 4.52
CA MET A 154 -15.44 -13.69 5.21
C MET A 154 -16.20 -13.06 6.39
N MET A 155 -15.56 -12.19 7.16
CA MET A 155 -16.21 -11.49 8.27
C MET A 155 -17.21 -10.43 7.77
N ALA A 156 -16.87 -9.71 6.69
CA ALA A 156 -17.76 -8.72 6.08
C ALA A 156 -19.02 -9.40 5.53
N ASP A 157 -18.88 -10.48 4.76
CA ASP A 157 -20.00 -11.26 4.22
C ASP A 157 -20.93 -11.76 5.34
N ALA A 158 -20.36 -12.32 6.41
CA ALA A 158 -21.14 -12.77 7.55
C ALA A 158 -21.88 -11.61 8.25
N TRP A 159 -21.24 -10.44 8.35
CA TRP A 159 -21.83 -9.27 8.97
C TRP A 159 -22.97 -8.68 8.12
N PHE A 160 -22.78 -8.53 6.81
CA PHE A 160 -23.85 -8.05 5.91
C PHE A 160 -25.05 -8.99 5.91
N GLN A 161 -24.82 -10.31 5.87
CA GLN A 161 -25.89 -11.31 5.95
C GLN A 161 -26.65 -11.26 7.29
N THR A 162 -25.95 -11.09 8.41
CA THR A 162 -26.58 -11.06 9.74
C THR A 162 -27.32 -9.75 10.03
N THR A 163 -26.90 -8.65 9.39
CA THR A 163 -27.51 -7.33 9.56
C THR A 163 -28.53 -6.98 8.47
N ASP A 164 -28.66 -7.82 7.44
CA ASP A 164 -29.53 -7.59 6.26
C ASP A 164 -29.26 -6.22 5.63
N ARG A 165 -27.98 -5.86 5.53
CA ARG A 165 -27.52 -4.59 4.95
C ARG A 165 -26.86 -4.83 3.60
N GLU A 166 -27.16 -3.93 2.66
CA GLU A 166 -26.43 -3.84 1.40
C GLU A 166 -25.01 -3.28 1.66
N PRO A 167 -24.01 -3.71 0.87
CA PRO A 167 -22.63 -3.24 1.01
C PRO A 167 -22.48 -1.84 0.41
N ASP A 168 -22.89 -0.83 1.19
CA ASP A 168 -22.73 0.60 0.88
C ASP A 168 -21.73 1.29 1.82
N GLU A 169 -21.44 2.57 1.56
CA GLU A 169 -20.49 3.37 2.35
C GLU A 169 -20.81 3.36 3.86
N ALA A 170 -22.10 3.48 4.22
CA ALA A 170 -22.49 3.50 5.63
C ALA A 170 -22.31 2.13 6.27
N ALA A 171 -22.60 1.06 5.53
CA ALA A 171 -22.41 -0.31 5.97
C ALA A 171 -20.92 -0.66 6.11
N PHE A 172 -20.04 -0.20 5.20
CA PHE A 172 -18.59 -0.34 5.34
C PHE A 172 -18.08 0.38 6.58
N HIS A 173 -18.51 1.64 6.79
CA HIS A 173 -18.13 2.39 7.98
C HIS A 173 -18.55 1.68 9.27
N ASP A 174 -19.82 1.26 9.35
CA ASP A 174 -20.35 0.55 10.53
C ASP A 174 -19.60 -0.76 10.76
N PHE A 175 -19.35 -1.56 9.72
CA PHE A 175 -18.59 -2.80 9.80
C PHE A 175 -17.15 -2.55 10.28
N LEU A 176 -16.45 -1.58 9.68
CA LEU A 176 -15.06 -1.28 9.98
C LEU A 176 -14.87 -0.67 11.37
N SER A 177 -15.88 0.06 11.88
CA SER A 177 -15.83 0.71 13.20
C SER A 177 -15.97 -0.24 14.39
N GLN A 178 -16.25 -1.54 14.16
CA GLN A 178 -16.43 -2.52 15.23
C GLN A 178 -15.14 -2.69 16.04
N GLU A 179 -15.25 -2.56 17.37
CA GLU A 179 -14.12 -2.75 18.30
C GLU A 179 -13.47 -4.14 18.15
N THR A 180 -14.28 -5.17 17.92
CA THR A 180 -13.81 -6.53 17.67
C THR A 180 -12.98 -6.65 16.40
N LEU A 181 -13.34 -5.91 15.35
CA LEU A 181 -12.60 -5.90 14.09
C LEU A 181 -11.29 -5.12 14.24
N HIS A 182 -11.29 -3.98 14.92
CA HIS A 182 -10.06 -3.25 15.24
C HIS A 182 -9.08 -4.11 16.05
N ALA A 183 -9.56 -4.83 17.06
CA ALA A 183 -8.73 -5.76 17.83
C ALA A 183 -8.17 -6.90 16.98
N TRP A 184 -8.95 -7.40 16.02
CA TRP A 184 -8.50 -8.42 15.07
C TRP A 184 -7.44 -7.88 14.09
N MET A 185 -7.62 -6.66 13.56
CA MET A 185 -6.63 -5.99 12.70
C MET A 185 -5.31 -5.74 13.46
N LEU A 186 -5.40 -5.30 14.72
CA LEU A 186 -4.24 -5.17 15.59
C LEU A 186 -3.54 -6.51 15.78
N GLY A 187 -4.28 -7.59 16.00
CA GLY A 187 -3.72 -8.94 16.07
C GLY A 187 -2.95 -9.35 14.80
N TRP A 188 -3.40 -8.92 13.62
CA TRP A 188 -2.68 -9.13 12.36
C TRP A 188 -1.42 -8.28 12.24
N ALA A 189 -1.50 -6.99 12.60
CA ALA A 189 -0.34 -6.11 12.65
C ALA A 189 0.74 -6.67 13.59
N GLU A 190 0.37 -7.13 14.78
CA GLU A 190 1.28 -7.76 15.74
C GLU A 190 1.93 -9.04 15.19
N LYS A 191 1.18 -9.90 14.47
CA LYS A 191 1.71 -11.11 13.85
C LYS A 191 2.77 -10.80 12.79
N ILE A 192 2.49 -9.82 11.93
CA ILE A 192 3.36 -9.45 10.82
C ILE A 192 4.60 -8.70 11.32
N LEU A 193 4.44 -7.75 12.26
CA LEU A 193 5.56 -7.01 12.83
C LEU A 193 6.37 -7.83 13.84
N GLY A 194 5.74 -8.79 14.54
CA GLY A 194 6.39 -9.61 15.55
C GLY A 194 6.58 -8.90 16.89
N ILE A 195 5.79 -7.86 17.15
CA ILE A 195 5.77 -7.07 18.39
C ILE A 195 4.34 -6.97 18.92
N LYS A 196 4.19 -6.65 20.20
CA LYS A 196 2.89 -6.44 20.86
C LYS A 196 2.62 -4.96 21.08
N ALA A 197 1.35 -4.57 21.03
CA ALA A 197 0.91 -3.27 21.52
C ALA A 197 1.25 -3.16 23.02
N ARG A 198 1.61 -1.96 23.46
CA ARG A 198 2.02 -1.69 24.85
C ARG A 198 0.85 -1.36 25.76
#